data_AF-A0A7S1JSR9-F1
#
_entry.id   AF-A0A7S1JSR9-F1
#
_cell.length_a   1.000
_cell.length_b   1.000
_cell.length_c   1.000
_cell.angle_alpha   90.00
_cell.angle_beta   90.00
_cell.angle_gamma   90.00
#
_symmetry.space_group_name_H-M   'P 1'
#
loop_
_entity.id
_entity.type
_entity.pdbx_description
1 polymer ?
#
loop_
_entity_poly.entity_id
_entity_poly.type
_entity_poly.pdbx_seq_one_letter_code
_entity_poly.pdbx_strand_id
1 'polypeptide(L)'
;PSAKILGMTLEETGLRSSMSSSKTSSSTVRKAAEHLSRADTATVEPPSKRPRSSHPIGIRPLGNLLIDGGRNCRDAGLGMLKPLSDFAVCTVFEHLTCVELGRVARVSRSFYVFANHEELWMQRVTDDFRDGFQYHKDWRCTWLTMTHRKGVNSVAPASVRVPSFYSDWLFQRFHCASVPLKRRWLCTETIDRRDAAALSVGDSIREYETPNVPVIIRGVVDRWPAYGKWSREHLLKRAGHVKFTAGPVDMSLRDFFAYADANEDDNPLFIFDPKFADRAPFMADDYTPPQYFAEDMFALLPQRPNFRWLLI
;
A
#
# COMPACT_ATOMS: atom_id res chain seq x y z
N PRO A 1 -15.67 -18.11 -3.44
CA PRO A 1 -15.25 -18.96 -2.30
C PRO A 1 -14.29 -18.17 -1.39
N SER A 2 -14.85 -17.58 -0.34
CA SER A 2 -14.19 -16.60 0.53
C SER A 2 -13.27 -17.29 1.55
N ALA A 3 -12.00 -16.92 1.60
CA ALA A 3 -11.07 -17.38 2.63
C ALA A 3 -11.10 -16.43 3.84
N LYS A 4 -11.54 -16.96 4.98
CA LYS A 4 -11.43 -16.35 6.32
C LYS A 4 -10.00 -16.55 6.85
N ILE A 5 -9.37 -15.49 7.33
CA ILE A 5 -8.11 -15.58 8.09
C ILE A 5 -8.49 -15.72 9.58
N LEU A 6 -8.22 -16.88 10.16
CA LEU A 6 -8.33 -17.13 11.60
C LEU A 6 -7.01 -16.72 12.27
N GLY A 7 -7.10 -15.83 13.26
CA GLY A 7 -5.96 -15.48 14.11
C GLY A 7 -5.64 -16.61 15.10
N MET A 8 -4.35 -16.94 15.24
CA MET A 8 -3.85 -17.81 16.30
C MET A 8 -2.83 -17.04 17.14
N THR A 9 -3.11 -16.97 18.44
CA THR A 9 -2.27 -16.49 19.53
C THR A 9 -1.17 -17.52 19.84
N LEU A 10 0.07 -17.08 19.97
CA LEU A 10 1.21 -17.91 20.38
C LEU A 10 1.41 -17.82 21.90
N GLU A 11 1.31 -18.97 22.57
CA GLU A 11 1.76 -19.17 23.95
C GLU A 11 3.28 -19.47 23.97
N GLU A 12 3.99 -18.83 24.89
CA GLU A 12 5.41 -19.02 25.15
C GLU A 12 5.65 -20.35 25.89
N THR A 13 6.54 -21.19 25.35
CA THR A 13 7.22 -22.22 26.16
C THR A 13 8.72 -22.19 25.87
N GLY A 14 9.49 -21.95 26.93
CA GLY A 14 10.95 -21.88 26.88
C GLY A 14 11.59 -23.25 26.99
N LEU A 15 12.70 -23.45 26.27
CA LEU A 15 13.67 -24.49 26.58
C LEU A 15 15.10 -23.99 26.37
N ARG A 16 15.90 -24.20 27.43
CA ARG A 16 17.36 -23.97 27.49
C ARG A 16 18.10 -25.21 26.96
N SER A 17 19.19 -24.99 26.23
CA SER A 17 20.30 -25.94 26.05
C SER A 17 21.53 -25.16 25.60
N SER A 18 22.48 -24.90 26.50
CA SER A 18 23.75 -25.61 26.73
C SER A 18 24.80 -25.40 25.61
N MET A 19 25.85 -24.65 25.98
CA MET A 19 27.00 -24.31 25.16
C MET A 19 28.05 -25.43 25.17
N SER A 20 28.69 -25.67 24.03
CA SER A 20 30.01 -26.29 23.94
C SER A 20 30.87 -25.50 22.94
N SER A 21 32.06 -25.10 23.39
CA SER A 21 33.04 -24.29 22.66
C SER A 21 34.01 -25.16 21.89
N SER A 22 34.33 -24.78 20.66
CA SER A 22 35.63 -25.08 20.04
C SER A 22 36.20 -23.82 19.38
N LYS A 23 37.42 -23.46 19.79
CA LYS A 23 38.16 -22.27 19.38
C LYS A 23 39.00 -22.59 18.14
N THR A 24 38.88 -21.80 17.07
CA THR A 24 40.00 -21.64 16.12
C THR A 24 39.92 -20.29 15.37
N SER A 25 41.04 -19.55 15.40
CA SER A 25 41.45 -18.44 14.52
C SER A 25 40.61 -17.14 14.46
N SER A 26 40.89 -16.25 15.42
CA SER A 26 40.16 -15.00 15.73
C SER A 26 40.56 -13.73 14.93
N SER A 27 41.65 -13.74 14.14
CA SER A 27 42.15 -12.49 13.51
C SER A 27 41.72 -12.27 12.06
N THR A 28 41.56 -13.32 11.25
CA THR A 28 41.20 -13.20 9.82
C THR A 28 39.70 -13.03 9.61
N VAL A 29 38.87 -13.61 10.49
CA VAL A 29 37.40 -13.47 10.46
C VAL A 29 36.95 -12.06 10.86
N ARG A 30 37.70 -11.37 11.72
CA ARG A 30 37.39 -9.99 12.16
C ARG A 30 37.53 -8.95 11.05
N LYS A 31 38.56 -9.04 10.19
CA LYS A 31 38.77 -8.08 9.09
C LYS A 31 37.78 -8.26 7.94
N ALA A 32 37.31 -9.48 7.68
CA ALA A 32 36.24 -9.72 6.72
C ALA A 32 34.89 -9.22 7.25
N ALA A 33 34.60 -9.43 8.54
CA ALA A 33 33.39 -8.92 9.19
C ALA A 33 33.34 -7.37 9.25
N GLU A 34 34.48 -6.70 9.40
CA GLU A 34 34.56 -5.22 9.38
C GLU A 34 34.32 -4.61 7.98
N HIS A 35 34.69 -5.32 6.90
CA HIS A 35 34.39 -4.87 5.53
C HIS A 35 32.94 -5.16 5.10
N LEU A 36 32.34 -6.26 5.56
CA LEU A 36 30.92 -6.58 5.34
C LEU A 36 29.96 -5.74 6.20
N SER A 37 30.41 -5.20 7.33
CA SER A 37 29.62 -4.31 8.20
C SER A 37 29.33 -2.93 7.57
N ARG A 38 30.18 -2.49 6.62
CA ARG A 38 30.09 -1.13 6.04
C ARG A 38 29.14 -0.98 4.86
N ALA A 39 28.62 -2.07 4.27
CA ALA A 39 27.88 -2.00 3.01
C ALA A 39 26.34 -2.09 3.13
N ASP A 40 25.79 -2.62 4.22
CA ASP A 40 24.33 -2.92 4.29
C ASP A 40 23.56 -2.16 5.40
N THR A 41 24.07 -1.02 5.85
CA THR A 41 23.27 -0.06 6.61
C THR A 41 22.82 1.09 5.71
N ALA A 42 22.11 0.78 4.62
CA ALA A 42 21.18 1.72 4.06
C ALA A 42 20.14 2.00 5.16
N THR A 43 20.37 3.09 5.89
CA THR A 43 19.38 3.67 6.78
C THR A 43 18.16 3.92 5.91
N VAL A 44 17.13 3.08 6.07
CA VAL A 44 15.80 3.40 5.54
C VAL A 44 15.39 4.65 6.28
N GLU A 45 15.65 5.81 5.67
CA GLU A 45 15.16 7.07 6.19
C GLU A 45 13.64 6.94 6.27
N PRO A 46 13.04 7.19 7.45
CA PRO A 46 11.59 7.15 7.58
C PRO A 46 10.99 8.13 6.56
N PRO A 47 9.81 7.82 6.00
CA PRO A 47 9.17 8.70 5.03
C PRO A 47 9.12 10.14 5.55
N SER A 48 9.52 11.08 4.69
CA SER A 48 9.74 12.50 5.03
C SER A 48 8.48 13.25 5.48
N LYS A 49 7.30 12.65 5.32
CA LYS A 49 6.02 13.23 5.75
C LYS A 49 5.81 12.96 7.24
N ARG A 50 5.76 14.02 8.05
CA ARG A 50 5.41 13.92 9.47
C ARG A 50 4.01 13.30 9.60
N PRO A 51 3.82 12.29 10.46
CA PRO A 51 2.51 11.72 10.68
C PRO A 51 1.54 12.78 11.19
N ARG A 52 0.32 12.79 10.64
CA ARG A 52 -0.72 13.73 11.06
C ARG A 52 -1.07 13.44 12.52
N SER A 53 -0.98 14.45 13.37
CA SER A 53 -1.26 14.31 14.81
C SER A 53 -2.75 14.24 15.13
N SER A 54 -3.63 14.59 14.17
CA SER A 54 -5.08 14.64 14.39
C SER A 54 -5.89 14.35 13.12
N HIS A 55 -7.02 13.67 13.27
CA HIS A 55 -7.94 13.39 12.18
C HIS A 55 -8.49 14.68 11.55
N PRO A 56 -8.53 14.84 10.21
CA PRO A 56 -8.95 16.08 9.54
C PRO A 56 -10.35 16.59 9.93
N ILE A 57 -11.32 15.67 10.05
CA ILE A 57 -12.71 15.97 10.50
C ILE A 57 -12.83 16.02 12.03
N GLY A 58 -11.82 15.60 12.79
CA GLY A 58 -11.87 15.56 14.26
C GLY A 58 -12.51 14.30 14.86
N ILE A 59 -12.61 13.22 14.08
CA ILE A 59 -13.03 11.89 14.57
C ILE A 59 -11.98 11.39 15.57
N ARG A 60 -12.43 10.76 16.66
CA ARG A 60 -11.57 10.12 17.66
C ARG A 60 -12.01 8.68 17.94
N PRO A 61 -11.11 7.82 18.47
CA PRO A 61 -11.48 6.49 18.95
C PRO A 61 -12.59 6.51 20.00
N LEU A 62 -13.39 5.45 20.10
CA LEU A 62 -14.46 5.31 21.10
C LEU A 62 -13.93 5.38 22.53
N GLY A 63 -12.71 4.89 22.78
CA GLY A 63 -12.09 4.97 24.11
C GLY A 63 -11.98 6.40 24.65
N ASN A 64 -11.84 7.41 23.79
CA ASN A 64 -11.79 8.81 24.20
C ASN A 64 -13.13 9.32 24.77
N LEU A 65 -14.26 8.68 24.42
CA LEU A 65 -15.56 9.03 25.00
C LEU A 65 -15.60 8.82 26.51
N LEU A 66 -14.92 7.78 27.01
CA LEU A 66 -14.83 7.46 28.43
C LEU A 66 -14.03 8.52 29.20
N ILE A 67 -13.02 9.13 28.56
CA ILE A 67 -12.13 10.13 29.16
C ILE A 67 -12.80 11.51 29.17
N ASP A 68 -13.43 11.88 28.05
CA ASP A 68 -13.98 13.22 27.87
C ASP A 68 -15.29 13.44 28.66
N GLY A 69 -15.92 12.38 29.19
CA GLY A 69 -17.15 12.46 30.00
C GLY A 69 -18.36 13.06 29.27
N GLY A 70 -18.29 13.15 27.93
CA GLY A 70 -19.28 13.82 27.09
C GLY A 70 -20.26 12.88 26.40
N ARG A 71 -21.13 13.43 25.53
CA ARG A 71 -22.00 12.64 24.64
C ARG A 71 -21.37 12.52 23.27
N ASN A 72 -21.43 11.33 22.68
CA ASN A 72 -21.08 11.13 21.28
C ASN A 72 -22.17 11.77 20.40
N CYS A 73 -21.81 12.74 19.56
CA CYS A 73 -22.78 13.41 18.68
C CYS A 73 -23.27 12.51 17.53
N ARG A 74 -22.63 11.35 17.33
CA ARG A 74 -23.01 10.29 16.38
C ARG A 74 -24.52 10.02 16.40
N ASP A 75 -25.04 9.53 17.53
CA ASP A 75 -26.42 9.00 17.60
C ASP A 75 -27.46 10.11 17.45
N ALA A 76 -27.20 11.27 18.05
CA ALA A 76 -28.07 12.44 17.92
C ALA A 76 -28.18 12.90 16.46
N GLY A 77 -27.07 12.87 15.71
CA GLY A 77 -27.07 13.25 14.29
C GLY A 77 -27.58 12.15 13.35
N LEU A 78 -27.52 10.87 13.71
CA LEU A 78 -28.07 9.78 12.90
C LEU A 78 -29.59 9.64 13.06
N GLY A 79 -30.17 10.12 14.17
CA GLY A 79 -31.62 10.05 14.39
C GLY A 79 -32.13 8.61 14.38
N MET A 80 -33.02 8.30 13.45
CA MET A 80 -33.58 6.95 13.31
C MET A 80 -32.55 5.90 12.87
N LEU A 81 -31.44 6.31 12.25
CA LEU A 81 -30.37 5.39 11.83
C LEU A 81 -29.39 5.05 12.96
N LYS A 82 -29.56 5.64 14.17
CA LYS A 82 -28.67 5.37 15.31
C LYS A 82 -28.48 3.87 15.66
N PRO A 83 -29.47 2.95 15.45
CA PRO A 83 -29.27 1.53 15.77
C PRO A 83 -28.29 0.82 14.82
N LEU A 84 -28.02 1.40 13.64
CA LEU A 84 -27.06 0.82 12.69
C LEU A 84 -25.64 1.02 13.19
N SER A 85 -24.75 0.06 12.93
CA SER A 85 -23.31 0.22 13.16
C SER A 85 -22.68 1.21 12.18
N ASP A 86 -21.49 1.73 12.49
CA ASP A 86 -20.78 2.63 11.59
C ASP A 86 -20.52 2.00 10.21
N PHE A 87 -20.13 0.73 10.22
CA PHE A 87 -20.00 -0.09 9.01
C PHE A 87 -21.31 -0.12 8.21
N ALA A 88 -22.44 -0.44 8.85
CA ALA A 88 -23.72 -0.54 8.17
C ALA A 88 -24.18 0.80 7.58
N VAL A 89 -23.92 1.93 8.27
CA VAL A 89 -24.20 3.27 7.73
C VAL A 89 -23.34 3.54 6.50
N CYS A 90 -22.04 3.23 6.53
CA CYS A 90 -21.17 3.35 5.36
C CYS A 90 -21.66 2.48 4.19
N THR A 91 -22.02 1.22 4.43
CA THR A 91 -22.55 0.32 3.38
C THR A 91 -23.82 0.86 2.73
N VAL A 92 -24.72 1.50 3.49
CA VAL A 92 -25.88 2.18 2.90
C VAL A 92 -25.44 3.36 2.03
N PHE A 93 -24.43 4.13 2.48
CA PHE A 93 -23.93 5.31 1.77
C PHE A 93 -23.12 4.95 0.51
N GLU A 94 -22.53 3.76 0.45
CA GLU A 94 -21.85 3.23 -0.76
C GLU A 94 -22.79 3.20 -1.96
N HIS A 95 -24.10 3.02 -1.75
CA HIS A 95 -25.09 3.02 -2.83
C HIS A 95 -25.43 4.43 -3.37
N LEU A 96 -25.03 5.50 -2.68
CA LEU A 96 -25.33 6.88 -3.07
C LEU A 96 -24.35 7.40 -4.13
N THR A 97 -24.87 8.13 -5.11
CA THR A 97 -24.04 8.91 -6.05
C THR A 97 -23.28 10.03 -5.33
N CYS A 98 -22.22 10.56 -5.92
CA CYS A 98 -21.49 11.70 -5.34
C CYS A 98 -22.37 12.94 -5.10
N VAL A 99 -23.37 13.18 -5.94
CA VAL A 99 -24.34 14.28 -5.75
C VAL A 99 -25.22 14.01 -4.53
N GLU A 100 -25.68 12.78 -4.35
CA GLU A 100 -26.45 12.37 -3.17
C GLU A 100 -25.61 12.39 -1.90
N LEU A 101 -24.35 11.93 -1.94
CA LEU A 101 -23.38 12.08 -0.85
C LEU A 101 -23.26 13.54 -0.42
N GLY A 102 -23.16 14.46 -1.37
CA GLY A 102 -23.16 15.91 -1.10
C GLY A 102 -24.46 16.43 -0.47
N ARG A 103 -25.62 15.87 -0.82
CA ARG A 103 -26.92 16.22 -0.21
C ARG A 103 -27.03 15.68 1.21
N VAL A 104 -26.71 14.41 1.42
CA VAL A 104 -26.82 13.77 2.73
C VAL A 104 -25.81 14.36 3.72
N ALA A 105 -24.62 14.80 3.26
CA ALA A 105 -23.64 15.52 4.07
C ALA A 105 -24.19 16.81 4.74
N ARG A 106 -25.32 17.35 4.25
CA ARG A 106 -25.96 18.57 4.78
C ARG A 106 -27.06 18.29 5.82
N VAL A 107 -27.41 17.02 6.05
CA VAL A 107 -28.53 16.62 6.92
C VAL A 107 -28.19 16.85 8.40
N SER A 108 -27.01 16.43 8.83
CA SER A 108 -26.56 16.58 10.21
C SER A 108 -25.04 16.48 10.32
N ARG A 109 -24.51 16.76 11.51
CA ARG A 109 -23.08 16.60 11.82
C ARG A 109 -22.62 15.15 11.62
N SER A 110 -23.41 14.15 12.01
CA SER A 110 -23.04 12.75 11.82
C SER A 110 -23.05 12.36 10.35
N PHE A 111 -24.10 12.74 9.62
CA PHE A 111 -24.19 12.49 8.19
C PHE A 111 -23.04 13.15 7.42
N TYR A 112 -22.62 14.36 7.82
CA TYR A 112 -21.42 14.99 7.28
C TYR A 112 -20.18 14.12 7.46
N VAL A 113 -19.96 13.54 8.65
CA VAL A 113 -18.81 12.65 8.91
C VAL A 113 -18.87 11.43 8.00
N PHE A 114 -19.99 10.69 7.96
CA PHE A 114 -20.13 9.49 7.13
C PHE A 114 -20.01 9.78 5.64
N ALA A 115 -20.66 10.84 5.15
CA ALA A 115 -20.63 11.21 3.73
C ALA A 115 -19.26 11.72 3.25
N ASN A 116 -18.36 12.09 4.16
CA ASN A 116 -16.98 12.47 3.85
C ASN A 116 -15.97 11.34 4.14
N HIS A 117 -16.44 10.10 4.32
CA HIS A 117 -15.55 8.96 4.39
C HIS A 117 -14.85 8.74 3.04
N GLU A 118 -13.52 8.73 3.03
CA GLU A 118 -12.69 8.80 1.81
C GLU A 118 -12.97 7.65 0.82
N GLU A 119 -13.22 6.45 1.33
CA GLU A 119 -13.48 5.26 0.52
C GLU A 119 -14.72 5.39 -0.38
N LEU A 120 -15.77 6.07 0.10
CA LEU A 120 -16.97 6.33 -0.69
C LEU A 120 -16.63 7.15 -1.95
N TRP A 121 -15.76 8.14 -1.81
CA TRP A 121 -15.37 9.02 -2.91
C TRP A 121 -14.34 8.34 -3.82
N MET A 122 -13.40 7.57 -3.26
CA MET A 122 -12.44 6.79 -4.03
C MET A 122 -13.16 5.84 -4.99
N GLN A 123 -14.09 5.03 -4.48
CA GLN A 123 -14.85 4.08 -5.28
C GLN A 123 -15.56 4.78 -6.45
N ARG A 124 -16.23 5.90 -6.16
CA ARG A 124 -16.93 6.69 -7.19
C ARG A 124 -16.00 7.30 -8.22
N VAL A 125 -14.87 7.87 -7.82
CA VAL A 125 -13.86 8.38 -8.77
C VAL A 125 -13.36 7.27 -9.67
N THR A 126 -13.04 6.11 -9.10
CA THR A 126 -12.53 4.99 -9.89
C THR A 126 -13.58 4.36 -10.80
N ASP A 127 -14.86 4.41 -10.43
CA ASP A 127 -15.95 3.93 -11.28
C ASP A 127 -16.32 4.92 -12.39
N ASP A 128 -16.39 6.21 -12.08
CA ASP A 128 -16.79 7.26 -13.03
C ASP A 128 -15.66 7.57 -14.03
N PHE A 129 -14.39 7.42 -13.62
CA PHE A 129 -13.20 7.80 -14.40
C PHE A 129 -12.23 6.63 -14.61
N ARG A 130 -12.73 5.49 -15.09
CA ARG A 130 -11.95 4.26 -15.33
C ARG A 130 -10.78 4.42 -16.31
N ASP A 131 -10.93 5.34 -17.27
CA ASP A 131 -9.91 5.66 -18.26
C ASP A 131 -8.83 6.62 -17.74
N GLY A 132 -8.83 6.93 -16.44
CA GLY A 132 -7.85 7.76 -15.77
C GLY A 132 -8.39 9.13 -15.35
N PHE A 133 -7.74 9.70 -14.34
CA PHE A 133 -8.09 10.97 -13.73
C PHE A 133 -6.84 11.68 -13.22
N GLN A 134 -6.96 12.99 -13.00
CA GLN A 134 -5.93 13.76 -12.28
C GLN A 134 -6.33 13.84 -10.82
N TYR A 135 -5.51 13.27 -9.94
CA TYR A 135 -5.76 13.35 -8.50
C TYR A 135 -5.54 14.77 -8.00
N HIS A 136 -6.50 15.28 -7.22
CA HIS A 136 -6.48 16.64 -6.69
C HIS A 136 -6.75 16.61 -5.19
N LYS A 137 -5.69 16.65 -4.37
CA LYS A 137 -5.70 16.78 -2.90
C LYS A 137 -6.33 15.62 -2.13
N ASP A 138 -7.56 15.25 -2.45
CA ASP A 138 -8.33 14.15 -1.86
C ASP A 138 -9.36 13.61 -2.89
N TRP A 139 -9.98 12.46 -2.63
CA TRP A 139 -10.91 11.83 -3.58
C TRP A 139 -12.14 12.68 -3.89
N ARG A 140 -12.65 13.42 -2.89
CA ARG A 140 -13.79 14.30 -3.07
C ARG A 140 -13.46 15.48 -3.98
N CYS A 141 -12.32 16.13 -3.74
CA CYS A 141 -11.82 17.22 -4.55
C CYS A 141 -11.47 16.74 -5.97
N THR A 142 -10.94 15.53 -6.10
CA THR A 142 -10.71 14.86 -7.39
C THR A 142 -12.01 14.72 -8.17
N TRP A 143 -13.05 14.13 -7.58
CA TRP A 143 -14.34 13.97 -8.24
C TRP A 143 -14.95 15.32 -8.65
N LEU A 144 -14.92 16.32 -7.76
CA LEU A 144 -15.42 17.66 -8.04
C LEU A 144 -14.66 18.31 -9.21
N THR A 145 -13.33 18.22 -9.22
CA THR A 145 -12.50 18.84 -10.27
C THR A 145 -12.73 18.15 -11.62
N MET A 146 -12.90 16.83 -11.63
CA MET A 146 -13.13 16.05 -12.84
C MET A 146 -14.54 16.26 -13.42
N THR A 147 -15.55 16.53 -12.58
CA THR A 147 -16.94 16.75 -13.03
C THR A 147 -17.27 18.20 -13.36
N HIS A 148 -16.60 19.17 -12.73
CA HIS A 148 -16.84 20.59 -13.00
C HIS A 148 -16.05 21.07 -14.23
N ARG A 149 -16.74 21.76 -15.17
CA ARG A 149 -16.11 22.36 -16.36
C ARG A 149 -15.05 23.39 -15.96
N LYS A 150 -13.95 23.43 -16.73
CA LYS A 150 -12.90 24.47 -16.65
C LYS A 150 -13.53 25.87 -16.54
N GLY A 151 -13.21 26.60 -15.47
CA GLY A 151 -13.60 28.01 -15.29
C GLY A 151 -14.34 28.35 -14.00
N VAL A 152 -14.77 27.37 -13.20
CA VAL A 152 -15.22 27.63 -11.82
C VAL A 152 -14.02 27.46 -10.90
N ASN A 153 -13.64 28.51 -10.16
CA ASN A 153 -12.68 28.43 -9.07
C ASN A 153 -13.27 27.50 -7.99
N SER A 154 -13.04 26.19 -8.13
CA SER A 154 -13.40 25.21 -7.11
C SER A 154 -12.42 25.35 -5.96
N VAL A 155 -12.65 26.34 -5.09
CA VAL A 155 -11.99 26.39 -3.80
C VAL A 155 -12.32 25.07 -3.10
N ALA A 156 -11.31 24.23 -2.89
CA ALA A 156 -11.47 22.99 -2.13
C ALA A 156 -12.13 23.35 -0.79
N PRO A 157 -13.37 22.91 -0.52
CA PRO A 157 -14.07 23.36 0.67
C PRO A 157 -13.26 22.97 1.91
N ALA A 158 -13.07 23.92 2.82
CA ALA A 158 -12.38 23.66 4.07
C ALA A 158 -13.13 22.55 4.84
N SER A 159 -12.39 21.55 5.33
CA SER A 159 -12.99 20.47 6.10
C SER A 159 -13.61 21.01 7.38
N VAL A 160 -14.92 20.85 7.53
CA VAL A 160 -15.62 21.20 8.77
C VAL A 160 -15.23 20.19 9.84
N ARG A 161 -14.68 20.66 10.96
CA ARG A 161 -14.41 19.81 12.12
C ARG A 161 -15.69 19.53 12.89
N VAL A 162 -15.88 18.27 13.28
CA VAL A 162 -17.03 17.79 14.04
C VAL A 162 -16.55 17.31 15.41
N PRO A 163 -16.45 18.20 16.41
CA PRO A 163 -16.00 17.81 17.75
C PRO A 163 -16.96 16.82 18.42
N SER A 164 -16.45 15.99 19.35
CA SER A 164 -17.25 15.00 20.08
C SER A 164 -17.93 13.95 19.19
N PHE A 165 -17.33 13.63 18.04
CA PHE A 165 -17.68 12.46 17.24
C PHE A 165 -16.65 11.36 17.48
N TYR A 166 -17.13 10.18 17.92
CA TYR A 166 -16.27 9.06 18.26
C TYR A 166 -16.69 7.82 17.48
N SER A 167 -15.73 7.16 16.85
CA SER A 167 -15.93 5.94 16.05
C SER A 167 -14.57 5.28 15.81
N ASP A 168 -14.38 4.06 16.29
CA ASP A 168 -13.16 3.29 15.99
C ASP A 168 -13.12 2.93 14.50
N TRP A 169 -14.27 2.56 13.92
CA TRP A 169 -14.38 2.17 12.51
C TRP A 169 -13.93 3.28 11.56
N LEU A 170 -14.50 4.50 11.72
CA LEU A 170 -14.16 5.63 10.86
C LEU A 170 -12.77 6.20 11.15
N PHE A 171 -12.25 5.99 12.36
CA PHE A 171 -10.90 6.44 12.74
C PHE A 171 -9.79 5.47 12.26
N GLN A 172 -10.12 4.19 12.05
CA GLN A 172 -9.14 3.14 11.76
C GLN A 172 -8.23 3.46 10.57
N ARG A 173 -8.79 3.92 9.45
CA ARG A 173 -8.00 4.24 8.23
C ARG A 173 -7.00 5.35 8.49
N PHE A 174 -7.45 6.44 9.13
CA PHE A 174 -6.56 7.53 9.52
C PHE A 174 -5.45 7.05 10.47
N HIS A 175 -5.78 6.20 11.42
CA HIS A 175 -4.82 5.61 12.35
C HIS A 175 -3.77 4.77 11.61
N CYS A 176 -4.19 3.84 10.75
CA CYS A 176 -3.27 3.00 9.98
C CYS A 176 -2.36 3.83 9.06
N ALA A 177 -2.89 4.88 8.41
CA ALA A 177 -2.11 5.78 7.56
C ALA A 177 -1.12 6.66 8.34
N SER A 178 -1.39 6.95 9.62
CA SER A 178 -0.63 7.93 10.40
C SER A 178 0.31 7.32 11.45
N VAL A 179 0.17 6.03 11.78
CA VAL A 179 0.98 5.41 12.83
C VAL A 179 2.35 5.02 12.30
N PRO A 180 3.46 5.52 12.89
CA PRO A 180 4.79 5.12 12.48
C PRO A 180 5.03 3.64 12.78
N LEU A 181 5.71 2.95 11.86
CA LEU A 181 6.15 1.58 12.08
C LEU A 181 7.05 1.51 13.31
N LYS A 182 6.76 0.57 14.21
CA LYS A 182 7.56 0.39 15.42
C LYS A 182 8.92 -0.15 15.00
N ARG A 183 10.01 0.49 15.44
CA ARG A 183 11.39 0.07 15.11
C ARG A 183 11.63 -1.43 15.32
N ARG A 184 11.08 -2.02 16.39
CA ARG A 184 11.20 -3.45 16.69
C ARG A 184 10.69 -4.38 15.57
N TRP A 185 9.72 -3.94 14.76
CA TRP A 185 9.19 -4.69 13.64
C TRP A 185 10.13 -4.71 12.43
N LEU A 186 11.12 -3.82 12.42
CA LEU A 186 12.10 -3.68 11.34
C LEU A 186 13.46 -4.31 11.69
N CYS A 187 13.65 -4.77 12.93
CA CYS A 187 14.96 -5.17 13.45
C CYS A 187 15.32 -6.65 13.22
N THR A 188 14.34 -7.50 12.87
CA THR A 188 14.54 -8.94 12.76
C THR A 188 14.22 -9.38 11.35
N GLU A 189 15.24 -9.87 10.65
CA GLU A 189 15.13 -10.54 9.35
C GLU A 189 15.63 -11.97 9.51
N THR A 190 14.81 -12.95 9.10
CA THR A 190 15.10 -14.38 9.27
C THR A 190 15.24 -15.12 7.94
N ILE A 191 15.02 -14.45 6.81
CA ILE A 191 15.14 -15.06 5.49
C ILE A 191 16.62 -15.16 5.10
N ASP A 192 17.02 -16.36 4.68
CA ASP A 192 18.39 -16.62 4.24
C ASP A 192 18.76 -15.82 2.98
N ARG A 193 20.03 -15.45 2.86
CA ARG A 193 20.56 -14.63 1.76
C ARG A 193 21.70 -15.33 1.06
N ARG A 194 21.55 -15.56 -0.24
CA ARG A 194 22.52 -16.28 -1.08
C ARG A 194 22.96 -15.41 -2.24
N ASP A 195 24.26 -15.37 -2.53
CA ASP A 195 24.75 -14.72 -3.74
C ASP A 195 24.53 -15.62 -4.96
N ALA A 196 24.01 -15.06 -6.04
CA ALA A 196 23.74 -15.80 -7.28
C ALA A 196 25.00 -16.45 -7.87
N ALA A 197 26.18 -15.84 -7.65
CA ALA A 197 27.46 -16.41 -8.09
C ALA A 197 27.88 -17.67 -7.32
N ALA A 198 27.34 -17.90 -6.12
CA ALA A 198 27.66 -19.01 -5.23
C ALA A 198 26.51 -20.02 -5.06
N LEU A 199 25.35 -19.76 -5.66
CA LEU A 199 24.18 -20.64 -5.61
C LEU A 199 23.92 -21.26 -6.98
N SER A 200 24.23 -22.54 -7.15
CA SER A 200 23.89 -23.27 -8.37
C SER A 200 22.38 -23.51 -8.47
N VAL A 201 21.86 -23.78 -9.67
CA VAL A 201 20.44 -24.12 -9.86
C VAL A 201 20.07 -25.40 -9.10
N GLY A 202 20.94 -26.42 -9.12
CA GLY A 202 20.72 -27.67 -8.39
C GLY A 202 20.67 -27.49 -6.87
N ASP A 203 21.53 -26.63 -6.32
CA ASP A 203 21.49 -26.28 -4.89
C ASP A 203 20.23 -25.48 -4.56
N SER A 204 19.84 -24.53 -5.42
CA SER A 204 18.59 -23.78 -5.27
C SER A 204 17.36 -24.69 -5.19
N ILE A 205 17.30 -25.69 -6.07
CA ILE A 205 16.21 -26.67 -6.09
C ILE A 205 16.21 -27.52 -4.81
N ARG A 206 17.37 -28.05 -4.43
CA ARG A 206 17.52 -28.97 -3.29
C ARG A 206 17.28 -28.28 -1.94
N GLU A 207 17.77 -27.05 -1.77
CA GLU A 207 17.81 -26.35 -0.49
C GLU A 207 16.59 -25.44 -0.27
N TYR A 208 15.95 -24.95 -1.34
CA TYR A 208 14.86 -23.96 -1.21
C TYR A 208 13.58 -24.33 -1.96
N GLU A 209 13.66 -24.68 -3.25
CA GLU A 209 12.45 -24.92 -4.06
C GLU A 209 11.70 -26.19 -3.64
N THR A 210 12.40 -27.33 -3.59
CA THR A 210 11.83 -28.63 -3.19
C THR A 210 11.30 -28.61 -1.75
N PRO A 211 12.02 -28.08 -0.74
CA PRO A 211 11.51 -27.99 0.63
C PRO A 211 10.52 -26.83 0.84
N ASN A 212 10.31 -25.96 -0.16
CA ASN A 212 9.44 -24.79 -0.10
C ASN A 212 9.83 -23.80 1.02
N VAL A 213 11.11 -23.40 1.02
CA VAL A 213 11.70 -22.47 2.00
C VAL A 213 12.08 -21.16 1.29
N PRO A 214 11.68 -19.99 1.81
CA PRO A 214 12.01 -18.71 1.18
C PRO A 214 13.50 -18.38 1.28
N VAL A 215 14.03 -17.77 0.22
CA VAL A 215 15.41 -17.28 0.13
C VAL A 215 15.46 -15.97 -0.63
N ILE A 216 16.40 -15.09 -0.26
CA ILE A 216 16.69 -13.88 -1.02
C ILE A 216 18.01 -14.07 -1.78
N ILE A 217 17.91 -14.07 -3.11
CA ILE A 217 19.05 -14.26 -4.00
C ILE A 217 19.60 -12.88 -4.41
N ARG A 218 20.85 -12.59 -4.05
CA ARG A 218 21.54 -11.33 -4.33
C ARG A 218 22.35 -11.42 -5.62
N GLY A 219 22.65 -10.27 -6.23
CA GLY A 219 23.48 -10.18 -7.44
C GLY A 219 22.80 -10.67 -8.72
N VAL A 220 21.48 -10.87 -8.69
CA VAL A 220 20.70 -11.36 -9.83
C VAL A 220 20.39 -10.24 -10.82
N VAL A 221 20.01 -9.08 -10.32
CA VAL A 221 19.44 -7.98 -11.11
C VAL A 221 20.48 -6.95 -11.57
N ASP A 222 21.72 -7.04 -11.06
CA ASP A 222 22.78 -6.05 -11.26
C ASP A 222 23.12 -5.82 -12.74
N ARG A 223 22.88 -6.83 -13.58
CA ARG A 223 23.14 -6.80 -15.03
C ARG A 223 21.92 -6.39 -15.85
N TRP A 224 20.74 -6.29 -15.24
CA TRP A 224 19.53 -5.89 -15.94
C TRP A 224 19.63 -4.42 -16.33
N PRO A 225 19.34 -4.06 -17.59
CA PRO A 225 19.20 -2.66 -17.97
C PRO A 225 18.23 -1.88 -17.07
N ALA A 226 17.18 -2.53 -16.57
CA ALA A 226 16.21 -1.96 -15.63
C ALA A 226 16.89 -1.37 -14.38
N TYR A 227 17.91 -2.02 -13.83
CA TYR A 227 18.59 -1.60 -12.60
C TYR A 227 19.19 -0.18 -12.71
N GLY A 228 19.67 0.20 -13.91
CA GLY A 228 20.19 1.54 -14.17
C GLY A 228 19.20 2.49 -14.87
N LYS A 229 18.28 1.95 -15.68
CA LYS A 229 17.37 2.77 -16.51
C LYS A 229 16.07 3.13 -15.81
N TRP A 230 15.53 2.30 -14.93
CA TRP A 230 14.18 2.50 -14.38
C TRP A 230 14.17 3.52 -13.23
N SER A 231 14.65 4.74 -13.50
CA SER A 231 14.41 5.89 -12.65
C SER A 231 13.06 6.52 -12.98
N ARG A 232 12.48 7.24 -12.02
CA ARG A 232 11.23 7.97 -12.20
C ARG A 232 11.28 8.92 -13.40
N GLU A 233 12.38 9.64 -13.56
CA GLU A 233 12.61 10.60 -14.66
C GLU A 233 12.66 9.89 -16.02
N HIS A 234 13.39 8.78 -16.10
CA HIS A 234 13.51 8.00 -17.32
C HIS A 234 12.16 7.40 -17.74
N LEU A 235 11.44 6.82 -16.79
CA LEU A 235 10.14 6.20 -17.03
C LEU A 235 9.10 7.26 -17.43
N LEU A 236 9.08 8.43 -16.78
CA LEU A 236 8.21 9.55 -17.18
C LEU A 236 8.52 10.05 -18.59
N LYS A 237 9.81 10.09 -18.98
CA LYS A 237 10.22 10.53 -20.32
C LYS A 237 9.77 9.55 -21.41
N ARG A 238 9.87 8.24 -21.17
CA ARG A 238 9.55 7.22 -22.20
C ARG A 238 8.10 6.74 -22.18
N ALA A 239 7.53 6.55 -20.99
CA ALA A 239 6.23 5.93 -20.78
C ALA A 239 5.26 6.82 -19.99
N GLY A 240 5.55 8.11 -19.79
CA GLY A 240 4.69 9.00 -18.99
C GLY A 240 3.24 9.10 -19.47
N HIS A 241 3.00 8.94 -20.79
CA HIS A 241 1.66 8.95 -21.39
C HIS A 241 1.02 7.56 -21.45
N VAL A 242 1.79 6.49 -21.24
CA VAL A 242 1.31 5.12 -21.27
C VAL A 242 0.45 4.88 -20.05
N LYS A 243 -0.73 4.30 -20.27
CA LYS A 243 -1.64 3.92 -19.19
C LYS A 243 -1.31 2.54 -18.67
N PHE A 244 -1.11 2.42 -17.37
CA PHE A 244 -0.92 1.16 -16.68
C PHE A 244 -2.11 0.89 -15.76
N THR A 245 -2.37 -0.39 -15.48
CA THR A 245 -3.46 -0.79 -14.59
C THR A 245 -3.07 -0.55 -13.14
N ALA A 246 -3.82 0.31 -12.46
CA ALA A 246 -3.67 0.65 -11.05
C ALA A 246 -4.97 0.35 -10.29
N GLY A 247 -5.10 -0.88 -9.81
CA GLY A 247 -6.34 -1.38 -9.21
C GLY A 247 -7.51 -1.38 -10.22
N PRO A 248 -8.62 -0.68 -9.95
CA PRO A 248 -9.80 -0.66 -10.82
C PRO A 248 -9.69 0.28 -12.04
N VAL A 249 -8.59 1.04 -12.19
CA VAL A 249 -8.44 2.04 -13.26
C VAL A 249 -7.22 1.80 -14.12
N ASP A 250 -7.26 2.28 -15.37
CA ASP A 250 -6.09 2.43 -16.23
C ASP A 250 -5.66 3.91 -16.23
N MET A 251 -4.50 4.23 -15.66
CA MET A 251 -4.04 5.60 -15.51
C MET A 251 -2.66 5.83 -16.11
N SER A 252 -2.41 7.03 -16.65
CA SER A 252 -1.11 7.35 -17.22
C SER A 252 -0.04 7.30 -16.13
N LEU A 253 1.18 6.85 -16.47
CA LEU A 253 2.27 6.82 -15.50
C LEU A 253 2.56 8.21 -14.90
N ARG A 254 2.34 9.27 -15.67
CA ARG A 254 2.42 10.66 -15.19
C ARG A 254 1.40 10.96 -14.11
N ASP A 255 0.13 10.62 -14.35
CA ASP A 255 -0.93 10.86 -13.38
C ASP A 255 -0.76 9.98 -12.15
N PHE A 256 -0.28 8.73 -12.30
CA PHE A 256 0.03 7.85 -11.18
C PHE A 256 1.11 8.44 -10.28
N PHE A 257 2.21 8.93 -10.85
CA PHE A 257 3.27 9.54 -10.05
C PHE A 257 2.82 10.85 -9.39
N ALA A 258 1.95 11.64 -10.05
CA ALA A 258 1.34 12.81 -9.41
C ALA A 258 0.41 12.41 -8.26
N TYR A 259 -0.36 11.33 -8.42
CA TYR A 259 -1.17 10.73 -7.35
C TYR A 259 -0.29 10.26 -6.18
N ALA A 260 0.74 9.46 -6.44
CA ALA A 260 1.62 8.90 -5.41
C ALA A 260 2.31 9.98 -4.55
N ASP A 261 2.68 11.12 -5.15
CA ASP A 261 3.25 12.24 -4.39
C ASP A 261 2.25 12.92 -3.47
N ALA A 262 1.01 13.09 -3.93
CA ALA A 262 -0.04 13.82 -3.24
C ALA A 262 -0.81 12.96 -2.21
N ASN A 263 -0.88 11.66 -2.43
CA ASN A 263 -1.70 10.73 -1.65
C ASN A 263 -1.24 10.60 -0.19
N GLU A 264 -2.22 10.42 0.70
CA GLU A 264 -2.03 10.14 2.14
C GLU A 264 -2.92 8.98 2.64
N ASP A 265 -3.52 8.21 1.73
CA ASP A 265 -4.43 7.12 2.06
C ASP A 265 -3.73 5.95 2.76
N ASP A 266 -4.47 5.24 3.61
CA ASP A 266 -4.07 3.97 4.23
C ASP A 266 -3.81 2.85 3.22
N ASN A 267 -4.66 2.77 2.19
CA ASN A 267 -4.57 1.76 1.12
C ASN A 267 -4.49 2.48 -0.24
N PRO A 268 -3.31 2.98 -0.63
CA PRO A 268 -3.13 3.69 -1.89
C PRO A 268 -3.35 2.79 -3.11
N LEU A 269 -3.73 3.40 -4.24
CA LEU A 269 -3.59 2.74 -5.54
C LEU A 269 -2.10 2.48 -5.82
N PHE A 270 -1.80 1.34 -6.42
CA PHE A 270 -0.47 1.00 -6.92
C PHE A 270 -0.61 0.38 -8.31
N ILE A 271 0.41 0.53 -9.15
CA ILE A 271 0.41 -0.10 -10.46
C ILE A 271 0.66 -1.59 -10.26
N PHE A 272 -0.23 -2.41 -10.80
CA PHE A 272 -0.13 -3.87 -10.82
C PHE A 272 -0.56 -4.37 -12.20
N ASP A 273 0.31 -4.18 -13.18
CA ASP A 273 -0.07 -4.32 -14.59
C ASP A 273 0.52 -5.60 -15.23
N PRO A 274 -0.30 -6.61 -15.56
CA PRO A 274 0.18 -7.80 -16.26
C PRO A 274 0.50 -7.59 -17.74
N LYS A 275 -0.05 -6.54 -18.35
CA LYS A 275 0.05 -6.20 -19.78
C LYS A 275 1.07 -5.10 -20.04
N PHE A 276 1.88 -4.74 -19.04
CA PHE A 276 2.87 -3.67 -19.14
C PHE A 276 3.82 -3.86 -20.33
N ALA A 277 4.18 -5.11 -20.64
CA ALA A 277 5.06 -5.46 -21.74
C ALA A 277 4.42 -5.22 -23.12
N ASP A 278 3.10 -5.32 -23.24
CA ASP A 278 2.39 -4.99 -24.49
C ASP A 278 2.24 -3.47 -24.63
N ARG A 279 2.03 -2.78 -23.50
CA ARG A 279 1.83 -1.32 -23.43
C ARG A 279 3.12 -0.53 -23.55
N ALA A 280 4.23 -1.07 -23.06
CA ALA A 280 5.57 -0.50 -23.08
C ALA A 280 6.64 -1.60 -23.32
N PRO A 281 6.78 -2.09 -24.57
CA PRO A 281 7.65 -3.23 -24.89
C PRO A 281 9.10 -3.09 -24.43
N PHE A 282 9.65 -1.87 -24.44
CA PHE A 282 11.01 -1.62 -23.97
C PHE A 282 11.26 -2.07 -22.53
N MET A 283 10.22 -2.10 -21.69
CA MET A 283 10.35 -2.54 -20.30
C MET A 283 10.58 -4.05 -20.24
N ALA A 284 9.99 -4.82 -21.17
CA ALA A 284 10.24 -6.24 -21.27
C ALA A 284 11.68 -6.55 -21.72
N ASP A 285 12.27 -5.66 -22.53
CA ASP A 285 13.67 -5.79 -22.98
C ASP A 285 14.70 -5.44 -21.90
N ASP A 286 14.26 -4.78 -20.82
CA ASP A 286 15.14 -4.27 -19.76
C ASP A 286 15.39 -5.30 -18.63
N TYR A 287 14.83 -6.51 -18.70
CA TYR A 287 15.09 -7.61 -17.76
C TYR A 287 15.00 -8.99 -18.42
N THR A 288 15.55 -10.01 -17.76
CA THR A 288 15.43 -11.41 -18.19
C THR A 288 15.15 -12.29 -16.98
N PRO A 289 14.23 -13.29 -17.06
CA PRO A 289 14.02 -14.24 -15.97
C PRO A 289 15.34 -14.84 -15.47
N PRO A 290 15.61 -14.85 -14.15
CA PRO A 290 16.79 -15.48 -13.58
C PRO A 290 16.86 -16.98 -13.91
N GLN A 291 18.07 -17.54 -13.95
CA GLN A 291 18.29 -18.97 -14.26
C GLN A 291 17.52 -19.94 -13.35
N TYR A 292 17.24 -19.54 -12.11
CA TYR A 292 16.47 -20.32 -11.14
C TYR A 292 14.99 -20.47 -11.51
N PHE A 293 14.48 -19.60 -12.39
CA PHE A 293 13.08 -19.55 -12.81
C PHE A 293 12.95 -19.67 -14.34
N ALA A 294 13.94 -20.29 -14.99
CA ALA A 294 13.98 -20.41 -16.44
C ALA A 294 12.95 -21.42 -16.97
N GLU A 295 12.58 -22.41 -16.16
CA GLU A 295 11.57 -23.39 -16.53
C GLU A 295 10.16 -22.81 -16.34
N ASP A 296 9.44 -22.68 -17.44
CA ASP A 296 8.14 -22.04 -17.50
C ASP A 296 7.11 -22.99 -18.12
N MET A 297 6.60 -23.91 -17.31
CA MET A 297 5.66 -24.94 -17.79
C MET A 297 4.33 -24.38 -18.27
N PHE A 298 3.94 -23.21 -17.77
CA PHE A 298 2.74 -22.52 -18.24
C PHE A 298 2.87 -21.99 -19.67
N ALA A 299 4.10 -21.84 -20.20
CA ALA A 299 4.31 -21.47 -21.60
C ALA A 299 3.77 -22.52 -22.60
N LEU A 300 3.57 -23.77 -22.16
CA LEU A 300 3.02 -24.84 -23.00
C LEU A 300 1.48 -24.82 -23.08
N LEU A 301 0.82 -24.00 -22.26
CA LEU A 301 -0.64 -23.92 -22.28
C LEU A 301 -1.14 -23.08 -23.48
N PRO A 302 -2.25 -23.48 -24.13
CA PRO A 302 -2.84 -22.70 -25.22
C PRO A 302 -3.40 -21.35 -24.74
N GLN A 303 -3.83 -21.28 -23.48
CA GLN A 303 -4.25 -20.05 -22.81
C GLN A 303 -3.46 -19.91 -21.52
N ARG A 304 -2.34 -19.19 -21.60
CA ARG A 304 -1.47 -18.94 -20.47
C ARG A 304 -2.08 -17.87 -19.55
N PRO A 305 -2.20 -18.11 -18.24
CA PRO A 305 -2.54 -17.07 -17.27
C PRO A 305 -1.51 -15.94 -17.27
N ASN A 306 -1.89 -14.76 -16.77
CA ASN A 306 -0.93 -13.70 -16.49
C ASN A 306 0.19 -14.24 -15.60
N PHE A 307 1.45 -13.90 -15.91
CA PHE A 307 2.63 -14.51 -15.29
C PHE A 307 3.74 -13.52 -14.91
N ARG A 308 3.60 -12.27 -15.35
CA ARG A 308 4.52 -11.18 -15.05
C ARG A 308 3.70 -9.92 -14.82
N TRP A 309 4.13 -9.08 -13.89
CA TRP A 309 3.46 -7.83 -13.55
C TRP A 309 4.51 -6.74 -13.36
N LEU A 310 4.21 -5.53 -13.83
CA LEU A 310 4.90 -4.33 -13.39
C LEU A 310 4.26 -3.87 -12.08
N LEU A 311 5.11 -3.70 -11.06
CA LEU A 311 4.74 -3.17 -9.75
C LEU A 311 5.42 -1.82 -9.56
N ILE A 312 4.63 -0.76 -9.36
CA ILE A 312 5.09 0.59 -8.98
C ILE A 312 4.21 1.11 -7.87
#